data_AF-A0A960N4B2-F1
#
_entry.id   AF-A0A960N4B2-F1
#
_cell.length_a   1.000
_cell.length_b   1.000
_cell.length_c   1.000
_cell.angle_alpha   90.00
_cell.angle_beta   90.00
_cell.angle_gamma   90.00
#
_symmetry.space_group_name_H-M   'P 1'
#
loop_
_entity.id
_entity.type
_entity.pdbx_description
1 polymer ?
#
loop_
_entity_poly.entity_id
_entity_poly.type
_entity_poly.pdbx_seq_one_letter_code
_entity_poly.pdbx_strand_id
1 'polypeptide(L)'
;MTRVFTEAGESIAVTVIDVSENVFLQKKTQEKDGYSAVQVGFDNQKESRLSQPMSGHFKANGSTPKRKVREFRLDSDEQLPEGDHPGLDLFEEGQWIDVIGTSKGKGFQG
;
A
#
# COMPACT_ATOMS: atom_id res chain seq x y z
N MET A 1 16.87 6.39 7.11
CA MET A 1 17.46 5.24 7.82
C MET A 1 17.89 5.70 9.19
N THR A 2 17.70 4.86 10.20
CA THR A 2 18.13 5.11 11.59
C THR A 2 18.66 3.80 12.18
N ARG A 3 18.96 3.79 13.48
CA ARG A 3 19.38 2.60 14.22
C ARG A 3 18.59 2.46 15.51
N VAL A 4 18.39 1.23 15.94
CA VAL A 4 17.81 0.89 17.24
C VAL A 4 18.87 0.14 18.05
N PHE A 5 18.96 0.43 19.35
CA PHE A 5 19.82 -0.31 20.26
C PHE A 5 19.00 -1.38 20.97
N THR A 6 19.50 -2.61 20.97
CA THR A 6 18.91 -3.70 21.75
C THR A 6 19.31 -3.61 23.22
N GLU A 7 18.62 -4.33 24.09
CA GLU A 7 18.97 -4.40 25.52
C GLU A 7 20.37 -4.98 25.76
N ALA A 8 20.88 -5.80 24.83
CA ALA A 8 22.24 -6.34 24.84
C ALA A 8 23.30 -5.32 24.39
N GLY A 9 22.90 -4.09 24.02
CA GLY A 9 23.80 -3.04 23.54
C GLY A 9 24.15 -3.13 22.05
N GLU A 10 23.55 -4.05 21.30
CA GLU A 10 23.79 -4.18 19.87
C GLU A 10 23.07 -3.09 19.09
N SER A 11 23.66 -2.64 17.97
CA SER A 11 23.07 -1.61 17.11
C SER A 11 22.55 -2.21 15.82
N ILE A 12 21.23 -2.15 15.61
CA ILE A 12 20.56 -2.69 14.43
C ILE A 12 20.17 -1.53 13.52
N ALA A 13 20.62 -1.58 12.25
CA ALA A 13 20.22 -0.62 11.23
C ALA A 13 18.78 -0.89 10.78
N VAL A 14 17.95 0.16 10.78
CA VAL A 14 16.54 0.05 10.42
C VAL A 14 16.12 1.11 9.40
N THR A 15 15.11 0.74 8.61
CA THR A 15 14.42 1.66 7.70
C THR A 15 13.06 1.99 8.28
N VAL A 16 12.81 3.28 8.51
CA VAL A 16 11.48 3.77 8.90
C VAL A 16 10.62 3.84 7.64
N ILE A 17 9.53 3.09 7.63
CA ILE A 17 8.53 3.08 6.56
C ILE A 17 7.28 3.73 7.09
N ASP A 18 6.78 4.72 6.37
CA ASP A 18 5.49 5.35 6.66
C ASP A 18 4.39 4.58 5.94
N VAL A 19 3.41 4.11 6.71
CA VAL A 19 2.23 3.38 6.23
C VAL A 19 0.94 4.15 6.46
N SER A 20 1.05 5.44 6.81
CA SER A 20 -0.12 6.29 7.01
C SER A 20 -0.87 6.53 5.70
N GLU A 21 -2.14 6.92 5.81
CA GLU A 21 -3.02 7.29 4.69
C GLU A 21 -3.33 6.22 3.63
N ASN A 22 -2.98 4.96 3.87
CA ASN A 22 -3.46 3.87 3.03
C ASN A 22 -4.98 3.72 3.19
N VAL A 23 -5.69 3.52 2.09
CA VAL A 23 -7.15 3.29 2.10
C VAL A 23 -7.50 2.18 1.12
N PHE A 24 -8.49 1.36 1.46
CA PHE A 24 -9.07 0.42 0.51
C PHE A 24 -9.97 1.17 -0.47
N LEU A 25 -9.77 0.93 -1.76
CA LEU A 25 -10.51 1.56 -2.84
C LEU A 25 -11.52 0.59 -3.46
N GLN A 26 -11.07 -0.57 -3.90
CA GLN A 26 -11.92 -1.52 -4.61
C GLN A 26 -11.56 -2.94 -4.18
N LYS A 27 -12.58 -3.75 -3.88
CA LYS A 27 -12.46 -5.18 -3.66
C LYS A 27 -12.84 -5.89 -4.96
N LYS A 28 -11.91 -6.69 -5.48
CA LYS A 28 -12.09 -7.50 -6.68
C LYS A 28 -12.41 -8.91 -6.28
N THR A 29 -13.38 -9.48 -6.97
CA THR A 29 -13.94 -10.79 -6.64
C THR A 29 -13.81 -11.75 -7.81
N GLN A 30 -13.75 -13.05 -7.52
CA GLN A 30 -13.63 -14.08 -8.55
C GLN A 30 -14.81 -14.02 -9.55
N GLU A 31 -16.02 -13.71 -9.08
CA GLU A 31 -17.23 -13.62 -9.91
C GLU A 31 -17.22 -12.40 -10.86
N LYS A 32 -16.85 -11.22 -10.36
CA LYS A 32 -16.95 -9.97 -11.14
C LYS A 32 -15.69 -9.66 -11.95
N ASP A 33 -14.52 -9.98 -11.42
CA ASP A 33 -13.23 -9.57 -11.97
C ASP A 33 -12.39 -10.76 -12.48
N GLY A 34 -12.78 -11.99 -12.17
CA GLY A 34 -12.04 -13.20 -12.54
C GLY A 34 -10.82 -13.50 -11.65
N TYR A 35 -10.63 -12.74 -10.56
CA TYR A 35 -9.61 -12.97 -9.54
C TYR A 35 -9.92 -12.22 -8.24
N SER A 36 -9.37 -12.72 -7.13
CA SER A 36 -9.47 -12.10 -5.81
C SER A 36 -8.33 -11.10 -5.58
N ALA A 37 -8.65 -9.84 -5.31
CA ALA A 37 -7.66 -8.82 -4.97
C ALA A 37 -8.27 -7.62 -4.24
N VAL A 38 -7.43 -6.87 -3.53
CA VAL A 38 -7.79 -5.56 -2.98
C VAL A 38 -6.95 -4.46 -3.59
N GLN A 39 -7.61 -3.38 -4.00
CA GLN A 39 -6.97 -2.17 -4.46
C GLN A 39 -6.80 -1.19 -3.29
N VAL A 40 -5.58 -0.70 -3.11
CA VAL A 40 -5.18 0.22 -2.05
C VAL A 40 -4.69 1.53 -2.67
N GLY A 41 -5.16 2.65 -2.12
CA GLY A 41 -4.71 3.99 -2.44
C GLY A 41 -3.79 4.56 -1.38
N PHE A 42 -2.72 5.25 -1.78
CA PHE A 42 -1.74 5.91 -0.89
C PHE A 42 -1.34 7.28 -1.40
N ASP A 43 -0.98 8.18 -0.46
CA ASP A 43 -0.54 9.57 -0.65
C ASP A 43 -1.64 10.46 -1.24
N ASN A 44 -2.04 11.52 -0.54
CA ASN A 44 -3.11 12.40 -1.01
C ASN A 44 -2.73 13.17 -2.28
N GLN A 45 -3.70 13.39 -3.16
CA GLN A 45 -3.52 14.17 -4.39
C GLN A 45 -4.55 15.29 -4.51
N LYS A 46 -4.20 16.39 -5.17
CA LYS A 46 -5.17 17.45 -5.48
C LYS A 46 -6.13 16.98 -6.57
N GLU A 47 -7.42 17.24 -6.41
CA GLU A 47 -8.45 16.89 -7.40
C GLU A 47 -8.16 17.45 -8.80
N SER A 48 -7.60 18.67 -8.89
CA SER A 48 -7.24 19.30 -10.17
C SER A 48 -6.13 18.58 -10.94
N ARG A 49 -5.45 17.61 -10.32
CA ARG A 49 -4.44 16.76 -10.96
C ARG A 49 -4.99 15.41 -11.41
N LEU A 50 -6.27 15.12 -11.14
CA LEU A 50 -6.91 13.89 -11.57
C LEU A 50 -7.48 14.01 -12.99
N SER A 51 -7.44 12.90 -13.72
CA SER A 51 -8.30 12.72 -14.88
C SER A 51 -9.75 12.47 -14.45
N GLN A 52 -10.71 12.77 -15.33
CA GLN A 52 -12.13 12.54 -15.04
C GLN A 52 -12.45 11.09 -14.65
N PRO A 53 -11.91 10.04 -15.31
CA PRO A 53 -12.17 8.66 -14.92
C PRO A 53 -11.69 8.34 -13.49
N MET A 54 -10.48 8.79 -13.14
CA MET A 54 -9.94 8.57 -11.79
C MET A 54 -10.74 9.31 -10.73
N SER A 55 -11.21 10.53 -11.02
CA SER A 55 -12.10 11.27 -10.11
C SER A 55 -13.40 10.51 -9.86
N GLY A 56 -14.02 9.95 -10.90
CA GLY A 56 -15.20 9.11 -10.77
C GLY A 56 -14.93 7.87 -9.93
N HIS A 57 -13.78 7.20 -10.15
CA HIS A 57 -13.37 6.03 -9.39
C HIS A 57 -13.23 6.30 -7.89
N PHE A 58 -12.50 7.36 -7.50
CA PHE A 58 -12.34 7.70 -6.08
C PHE A 58 -13.67 8.09 -5.42
N LYS A 59 -14.52 8.84 -6.12
CA LYS A 59 -15.85 9.24 -5.62
C LYS A 59 -16.78 8.05 -5.43
N ALA A 60 -16.79 7.10 -6.38
CA ALA A 60 -17.61 5.89 -6.29
C ALA A 60 -17.25 5.01 -5.09
N ASN A 61 -15.99 5.07 -4.65
CA ASN A 61 -15.46 4.29 -3.54
C ASN A 61 -15.28 5.12 -2.25
N GLY A 62 -15.88 6.31 -2.17
CA GLY A 62 -15.87 7.13 -0.95
C GLY A 62 -14.49 7.65 -0.49
N SER A 63 -13.48 7.63 -1.37
CA SER A 63 -12.11 7.99 -1.04
C SER A 63 -11.76 9.40 -1.51
N THR A 64 -10.87 10.06 -0.77
CA THR A 64 -10.14 11.21 -1.30
C THR A 64 -9.21 10.79 -2.45
N PRO A 65 -8.83 11.70 -3.37
CA PRO A 65 -7.86 11.41 -4.41
C PRO A 65 -6.54 10.87 -3.84
N LYS A 66 -6.08 9.75 -4.38
CA LYS A 66 -4.77 9.17 -4.05
C LYS A 66 -3.82 9.27 -5.23
N ARG A 67 -2.55 9.54 -4.94
CA ARG A 67 -1.47 9.66 -5.93
C ARG A 67 -1.05 8.31 -6.45
N LYS A 68 -1.02 7.31 -5.58
CA LYS A 68 -0.66 5.93 -5.94
C LYS A 68 -1.85 5.02 -5.67
N VAL A 69 -2.11 4.14 -6.64
CA VAL A 69 -3.06 3.05 -6.52
C VAL A 69 -2.30 1.76 -6.83
N ARG A 70 -2.44 0.75 -5.97
CA ARG A 70 -1.82 -0.57 -6.13
C ARG A 70 -2.83 -1.66 -5.82
N GLU A 71 -2.68 -2.80 -6.47
CA GLU A 71 -3.49 -3.99 -6.20
C GLU A 71 -2.64 -5.05 -5.52
N PHE A 72 -3.22 -5.70 -4.53
CA PHE A 72 -2.65 -6.85 -3.82
C PHE A 72 -3.56 -8.04 -4.08
N ARG A 73 -2.98 -9.09 -4.68
CA ARG A 73 -3.72 -10.33 -4.97
C ARG A 73 -3.89 -11.15 -3.70
N LEU A 74 -5.01 -11.85 -3.64
CA LEU A 74 -5.39 -12.75 -2.57
C LEU A 74 -5.62 -14.14 -3.18
N ASP A 75 -5.52 -15.18 -2.37
CA ASP A 75 -5.75 -16.55 -2.83
C ASP A 75 -7.25 -16.84 -2.97
N SER A 76 -8.10 -16.13 -2.21
CA SER A 76 -9.55 -16.26 -2.26
C SER A 76 -10.30 -14.99 -1.86
N ASP A 77 -11.58 -14.92 -2.22
CA ASP A 77 -12.49 -13.83 -1.85
C ASP A 77 -12.74 -13.74 -0.34
N GLU A 78 -12.52 -14.83 0.41
CA GLU A 78 -12.66 -14.89 1.87
C GLU A 78 -11.58 -14.07 2.60
N GLN A 79 -10.44 -13.84 1.94
CA GLN A 79 -9.34 -13.04 2.48
C GLN A 79 -9.50 -11.54 2.19
N LEU A 80 -10.62 -11.13 1.56
CA LEU A 80 -10.87 -9.73 1.29
C LEU A 80 -10.97 -8.97 2.62
N PRO A 81 -10.16 -7.92 2.82
CA PRO A 81 -10.10 -7.26 4.11
C PRO A 81 -11.42 -6.57 4.43
N GLU A 82 -11.84 -6.62 5.69
CA GLU A 82 -12.95 -5.83 6.20
C GLU A 82 -12.48 -4.42 6.59
N GLY A 83 -13.40 -3.45 6.63
CA GLY A 83 -13.09 -2.05 6.95
C GLY A 83 -12.56 -1.21 5.77
N ASP A 84 -12.04 -0.03 6.10
CA ASP A 84 -11.76 1.06 5.15
C ASP A 84 -10.26 1.30 4.88
N HIS A 85 -9.36 0.79 5.74
CA HIS A 85 -7.92 1.01 5.58
C HIS A 85 -7.06 -0.18 6.04
N PRO A 86 -5.91 -0.45 5.38
CA PRO A 86 -4.90 -1.34 5.92
C PRO A 86 -4.06 -0.60 6.97
N GLY A 87 -4.03 -1.14 8.20
CA GLY A 87 -3.30 -0.58 9.35
C GLY A 87 -1.96 -1.29 9.63
N LEU A 88 -1.23 -0.79 10.63
CA LEU A 88 -0.02 -1.44 11.16
C LEU A 88 -0.32 -2.82 11.76
N ASP A 89 -1.56 -3.04 12.20
CA ASP A 89 -2.04 -4.28 12.79
C ASP A 89 -2.01 -5.48 11.82
N LEU A 90 -1.72 -5.25 10.54
CA LEU A 90 -1.46 -6.29 9.55
C LEU A 90 -0.08 -6.96 9.71
N PHE A 91 0.81 -6.38 10.51
CA PHE A 91 2.15 -6.89 10.73
C PHE A 91 2.33 -7.36 12.16
N GLU A 92 3.03 -8.48 12.32
CA GLU A 92 3.40 -9.02 13.62
C GLU A 92 4.88 -8.75 13.92
N GLU A 93 5.21 -8.52 15.17
CA GLU A 93 6.61 -8.35 15.59
C GLU A 93 7.42 -9.62 15.30
N GLY A 94 8.60 -9.46 14.69
CA GLY A 94 9.47 -10.58 14.30
C GLY A 94 9.09 -11.27 12.98
N GLN A 95 8.00 -10.85 12.33
CA GLN A 95 7.63 -11.33 11.00
C GLN A 95 8.65 -10.91 9.95
N TRP A 96 8.98 -11.83 9.04
CA TRP A 96 9.73 -11.50 7.84
C TRP A 96 8.82 -10.88 6.79
N ILE A 97 9.25 -9.76 6.22
CA ILE A 97 8.49 -9.00 5.23
C ILE A 97 9.28 -8.80 3.95
N ASP A 98 8.58 -8.83 2.81
CA ASP A 98 9.13 -8.49 1.51
C ASP A 98 8.83 -7.02 1.18
N VAL A 99 9.85 -6.27 0.76
CA VAL A 99 9.73 -4.85 0.43
C VAL A 99 10.04 -4.63 -1.05
N ILE A 100 9.06 -4.10 -1.79
CA ILE A 100 9.19 -3.78 -3.21
C ILE A 100 9.25 -2.26 -3.38
N GLY A 101 10.23 -1.78 -4.15
CA GLY A 101 10.38 -0.36 -4.46
C GLY A 101 11.15 -0.12 -5.74
N THR A 102 10.96 1.07 -6.32
CA THR A 102 11.78 1.51 -7.45
C THR A 102 13.17 1.89 -6.94
N SER A 103 14.20 1.18 -7.42
CA SER A 103 15.59 1.49 -7.08
C SER A 103 16.02 2.87 -7.59
N LYS A 104 17.05 3.45 -6.97
CA LYS A 104 17.65 4.71 -7.46
C LYS A 104 18.25 4.51 -8.85
N GLY A 105 17.76 5.26 -9.83
CA GLY A 105 18.30 5.26 -11.18
C GLY A 105 19.73 5.81 -11.20
N LYS A 106 20.61 5.16 -11.96
CA LYS A 106 22.02 5.56 -12.11
C LYS A 106 22.33 6.26 -13.44
N GLY A 107 21.33 6.45 -14.30
CA GLY A 107 21.50 7.00 -15.64
C GLY A 107 22.17 6.01 -16.61
N PHE A 108 22.64 6.51 -17.75
CA PHE A 108 23.50 5.75 -18.66
C PHE A 108 24.85 5.52 -17.97
N GLN A 109 25.14 4.27 -17.61
CA GLN A 109 26.42 3.86 -17.05
C GLN A 109 27.25 3.15 -18.13
N GLY A 110 28.55 3.45 -18.17
CA GLY A 110 29.51 2.79 -19.05
C GLY A 110 29.93 1.41 -18.58
#